data_AF-A4Z0V3-F1
#
_entry.id   AF-A4Z0V3-F1
#
_cell.length_a   1.000
_cell.length_b   1.000
_cell.length_c   1.000
_cell.angle_alpha   90.00
_cell.angle_beta   90.00
_cell.angle_gamma   90.00
#
_symmetry.space_group_name_H-M   'P 1'
#
loop_
_entity.id
_entity.type
_entity.pdbx_description
1 polymer ?
#
loop_
_entity_poly.entity_id
_entity_poly.type
_entity_poly.pdbx_seq_one_letter_code
_entity_poly.pdbx_strand_id
1 'polypeptide(L)'
;MATPFFLNNTFRLNSVISRTFILLLAQNGPRSFLSGNKIDLRKALKDYNRNEFHHIHPRSFLKGAKKSNIDDSCLANICFLSRTDNNIISGSAPSAYRKKLSEDIQELEEANFLPPSTWEDNFEKFAEDRSVLLTAYAAQLLNGGAVSKRKTS
;
A
#
# COMPACT_ATOMS: atom_id res chain seq x y z
N MET A 1 -12.10 15.52 -5.41
CA MET A 1 -11.58 15.63 -4.02
C MET A 1 -11.25 14.23 -3.53
N ALA A 2 -10.08 14.03 -2.91
CA ALA A 2 -9.77 12.77 -2.24
C ALA A 2 -10.83 12.51 -1.16
N THR A 3 -11.50 11.36 -1.18
CA THR A 3 -12.41 11.02 -0.08
C THR A 3 -11.54 10.79 1.16
N PRO A 4 -11.84 11.41 2.33
CA PRO A 4 -11.02 11.28 3.52
C PRO A 4 -11.08 9.87 4.15
N PHE A 5 -11.79 8.92 3.53
CA PHE A 5 -12.00 7.57 4.04
C PHE A 5 -10.70 6.83 4.30
N PHE A 6 -9.75 6.80 3.35
CA PHE A 6 -8.49 6.08 3.53
C PHE A 6 -7.51 6.79 4.47
N LEU A 7 -7.72 8.08 4.74
CA LEU A 7 -6.93 8.88 5.66
C LEU A 7 -7.44 8.75 7.11
N ASN A 8 -8.75 8.78 7.30
CA ASN A 8 -9.39 8.88 8.61
C ASN A 8 -9.66 7.52 9.26
N ASN A 9 -9.55 6.42 8.51
CA ASN A 9 -9.74 5.07 9.05
C ASN A 9 -8.39 4.44 9.40
N THR A 10 -8.22 4.07 10.66
CA THR A 10 -7.09 3.26 11.12
C THR A 10 -7.28 1.80 10.71
N PHE A 11 -6.22 1.18 10.21
CA PHE A 11 -6.18 -0.24 9.95
C PHE A 11 -6.31 -1.06 11.25
N ARG A 12 -7.35 -1.88 11.30
CA ARG A 12 -7.63 -2.82 12.40
C ARG A 12 -8.03 -4.15 11.78
N LEU A 13 -7.19 -5.16 11.99
CA LEU A 13 -7.29 -6.46 11.31
C LEU A 13 -8.69 -7.10 11.34
N ASN A 14 -9.39 -6.97 12.46
CA ASN A 14 -10.70 -7.59 12.66
C ASN A 14 -11.88 -6.70 12.22
N SER A 15 -11.62 -5.51 11.67
CA SER A 15 -12.66 -4.61 11.19
C SER A 15 -13.10 -4.97 9.77
N VAL A 16 -14.39 -4.78 9.50
CA VAL A 16 -14.95 -4.91 8.15
C VAL A 16 -14.24 -3.96 7.18
N ILE A 17 -13.94 -2.73 7.64
CA ILE A 17 -13.25 -1.71 6.84
C ILE A 17 -11.88 -2.20 6.35
N SER A 18 -11.04 -2.75 7.24
CA SER A 18 -9.73 -3.26 6.85
C SER A 18 -9.82 -4.50 5.96
N ARG A 19 -10.82 -5.35 6.17
CA ARG A 19 -11.09 -6.52 5.30
C ARG A 19 -11.45 -6.10 3.88
N THR A 20 -12.37 -5.16 3.75
CA THR A 20 -12.75 -4.57 2.46
C THR A 20 -11.56 -3.90 1.79
N PHE A 21 -10.76 -3.14 2.55
CA PHE A 21 -9.55 -2.50 2.04
C PHE A 21 -8.53 -3.51 1.50
N ILE A 22 -8.29 -4.60 2.23
CA ILE A 22 -7.36 -5.65 1.79
C ILE A 22 -7.85 -6.36 0.52
N LEU A 23 -9.16 -6.58 0.40
CA LEU A 23 -9.74 -7.14 -0.82
C LEU A 23 -9.61 -6.18 -2.00
N LEU A 24 -9.78 -4.87 -1.78
CA LEU A 24 -9.52 -3.84 -2.79
C LEU A 24 -8.07 -3.91 -3.28
N LEU A 25 -7.10 -3.97 -2.37
CA LEU A 25 -5.70 -4.13 -2.74
C LEU A 25 -5.45 -5.44 -3.51
N ALA A 26 -5.98 -6.56 -3.01
CA ALA A 26 -5.84 -7.87 -3.62
C ALA A 26 -6.38 -7.92 -5.06
N GLN A 27 -7.49 -7.23 -5.32
CA GLN A 27 -8.12 -7.14 -6.63
C GLN A 27 -7.21 -6.48 -7.68
N ASN A 28 -6.31 -5.58 -7.27
CA ASN A 28 -5.35 -4.94 -8.17
C ASN A 28 -4.06 -5.75 -8.38
N GLY A 29 -3.92 -6.91 -7.74
CA GLY A 29 -2.78 -7.81 -7.92
C GLY A 29 -1.48 -7.25 -7.32
N PRO A 30 -1.40 -7.12 -5.99
CA PRO A 30 -0.26 -6.49 -5.32
C PRO A 30 1.04 -7.26 -5.58
N ARG A 31 2.15 -6.54 -5.57
CA ARG A 31 3.48 -7.06 -5.93
C ARG A 31 4.49 -6.82 -4.82
N SER A 32 5.39 -7.78 -4.63
CA SER A 32 6.55 -7.67 -3.74
C SER A 32 7.40 -6.48 -4.15
N PHE A 33 7.79 -5.66 -3.18
CA PHE A 33 8.56 -4.45 -3.40
C PHE A 33 9.94 -4.77 -3.95
N LEU A 34 10.59 -5.80 -3.41
CA LEU A 34 11.95 -6.15 -3.79
C LEU A 34 12.03 -6.94 -5.10
N SER A 35 11.13 -7.91 -5.27
CA SER A 35 11.21 -8.82 -6.42
C SER A 35 10.32 -8.42 -7.59
N GLY A 36 9.36 -7.51 -7.41
CA GLY A 36 8.35 -7.16 -8.40
C GLY A 36 7.32 -8.27 -8.69
N ASN A 37 7.52 -9.46 -8.14
CA ASN A 37 6.65 -10.61 -8.35
C ASN A 37 5.28 -10.41 -7.68
N LYS A 38 4.24 -11.03 -8.23
CA LYS A 38 2.90 -11.05 -7.62
C LYS A 38 2.96 -11.68 -6.22
N ILE A 39 2.26 -11.08 -5.28
CA ILE A 39 2.07 -11.67 -3.95
C ILE A 39 1.18 -12.91 -4.07
N ASP A 40 1.56 -13.99 -3.38
CA ASP A 40 0.69 -15.15 -3.22
C ASP A 40 -0.47 -14.80 -2.28
N LEU A 41 -1.60 -14.39 -2.88
CA LEU A 41 -2.81 -14.01 -2.16
C LEU A 41 -3.41 -15.17 -1.38
N ARG A 42 -3.24 -16.43 -1.83
CA ARG A 42 -3.74 -17.59 -1.09
C ARG A 42 -3.03 -17.71 0.25
N LYS A 43 -1.70 -17.51 0.26
CA LYS A 43 -0.90 -17.49 1.48
C LYS A 43 -1.17 -16.24 2.31
N ALA A 44 -1.22 -15.06 1.69
CA ALA A 44 -1.35 -13.79 2.40
C ALA A 44 -2.72 -13.61 3.08
N LEU A 45 -3.79 -14.14 2.47
CA LEU A 45 -5.15 -14.06 2.99
C LEU A 45 -5.53 -15.25 3.88
N LYS A 46 -4.71 -16.32 3.93
CA LYS A 46 -4.95 -17.46 4.82
C LYS A 46 -4.92 -16.99 6.27
N ASP A 47 -6.01 -17.27 6.99
CA ASP A 47 -6.25 -16.83 8.38
C ASP A 47 -6.02 -15.33 8.60
N TYR A 48 -6.08 -14.53 7.52
CA TYR A 48 -5.80 -13.10 7.52
C TYR A 48 -4.51 -12.77 8.28
N ASN A 49 -3.42 -13.43 7.86
CA ASN A 49 -2.13 -13.41 8.53
C ASN A 49 -1.62 -11.97 8.75
N ARG A 50 -1.63 -11.54 10.02
CA ARG A 50 -1.19 -10.19 10.45
C ARG A 50 0.23 -9.86 9.99
N ASN A 51 1.05 -10.86 9.71
CA ASN A 51 2.45 -10.69 9.33
C ASN A 51 2.64 -10.27 7.87
N GLU A 52 1.56 -10.09 7.09
CA GLU A 52 1.63 -9.75 5.66
C GLU A 52 1.16 -8.32 5.37
N PHE A 53 0.69 -7.58 6.39
CA PHE A 53 0.18 -6.22 6.24
C PHE A 53 1.04 -5.23 7.01
N HIS A 54 1.70 -4.33 6.30
CA HIS A 54 2.70 -3.44 6.88
C HIS A 54 2.57 -2.01 6.35
N HIS A 55 3.26 -1.10 7.02
CA HIS A 55 3.33 0.30 6.65
C HIS A 55 4.25 0.51 5.44
N ILE A 56 3.84 1.34 4.49
CA ILE A 56 4.71 1.79 3.39
C ILE A 56 5.73 2.78 3.94
N HIS A 57 5.27 3.83 4.62
CA HIS A 57 6.12 4.71 5.43
C HIS A 57 6.27 4.11 6.82
N PRO A 58 7.43 3.52 7.19
CA PRO A 58 7.54 2.76 8.43
C PRO A 58 7.35 3.63 9.66
N ARG A 59 6.66 3.10 10.68
CA ARG A 59 6.42 3.83 11.93
C ARG A 59 7.68 4.39 12.57
N SER A 60 8.78 3.64 12.54
CA SER A 60 10.06 4.07 13.11
C SER A 60 10.65 5.27 12.37
N PHE A 61 10.44 5.37 11.05
CA PHE A 61 10.82 6.54 10.27
C PHE A 61 9.95 7.75 10.67
N LEU A 62 8.63 7.55 10.78
CA LEU A 62 7.69 8.61 11.14
C LEU A 62 7.84 9.14 12.58
N LYS A 63 8.32 8.31 13.51
CA LYS A 63 8.60 8.73 14.90
C LYS A 63 9.65 9.85 15.01
N GLY A 64 10.53 9.98 14.01
CA GLY A 64 11.54 11.03 13.96
C GLY A 64 11.05 12.36 13.37
N ALA A 65 9.85 12.41 12.79
CA ALA A 65 9.29 13.58 12.13
C ALA A 65 8.34 14.37 13.04
N LYS A 66 7.98 15.60 12.62
CA LYS A 66 6.87 16.34 13.27
C LYS A 66 5.61 15.48 13.24
N LYS A 67 4.81 15.50 14.33
CA LYS A 67 3.54 14.78 14.39
C LYS A 67 2.64 15.25 13.26
N SER A 68 2.35 14.34 12.33
CA SER A 68 1.34 14.54 11.31
C SER A 68 -0.06 14.53 11.94
N ASN A 69 -1.00 15.20 11.29
CA ASN A 69 -2.42 15.10 11.64
C ASN A 69 -3.06 13.78 11.15
N ILE A 70 -2.37 13.02 10.30
CA ILE A 70 -2.80 11.72 9.79
C ILE A 70 -2.21 10.61 10.67
N ASP A 71 -3.06 9.66 11.09
CA ASP A 71 -2.63 8.45 11.82
C ASP A 71 -1.66 7.65 10.93
N ASP A 72 -0.49 7.28 11.45
CA ASP A 72 0.50 6.49 10.72
C ASP A 72 -0.05 5.13 10.30
N SER A 73 -1.06 4.62 11.00
CA SER A 73 -1.81 3.41 10.71
C SER A 73 -3.08 3.63 9.90
N CYS A 74 -3.26 4.78 9.25
CA CYS A 74 -4.33 4.98 8.28
C CYS A 74 -4.27 3.93 7.16
N LEU A 75 -5.41 3.61 6.53
CA LEU A 75 -5.46 2.64 5.43
C LEU A 75 -4.52 3.04 4.28
N ALA A 76 -4.41 4.35 4.00
CA ALA A 76 -3.52 4.86 2.96
C ALA A 76 -2.04 4.55 3.19
N ASN A 77 -1.62 4.19 4.41
CA ASN A 77 -0.24 3.77 4.67
C ASN A 77 -0.05 2.25 4.71
N ILE A 78 -1.09 1.44 4.55
CA ILE A 78 -0.97 -0.03 4.65
C ILE A 78 -0.84 -0.68 3.26
N CYS A 79 0.03 -1.67 3.15
CA CYS A 79 0.22 -2.50 1.96
C CYS A 79 0.40 -3.98 2.31
N PHE A 80 0.38 -4.83 1.26
CA PHE A 80 0.93 -6.17 1.36
C PHE A 80 2.46 -6.07 1.36
N LEU A 81 3.09 -6.70 2.35
CA LEU A 81 4.54 -6.81 2.40
C LEU A 81 4.92 -8.16 2.98
N SER A 82 5.69 -8.93 2.21
CA SER A 82 6.19 -10.21 2.69
C SER A 82 7.09 -10.01 3.90
N ARG A 83 7.25 -11.03 4.76
CA ARG A 83 8.23 -10.98 5.86
C ARG A 83 9.64 -10.63 5.36
N THR A 84 10.04 -11.15 4.20
CA THR A 84 11.36 -10.90 3.61
C THR A 84 11.50 -9.43 3.22
N ASP A 85 10.51 -8.89 2.51
CA ASP A 85 10.48 -7.48 2.09
C ASP A 85 10.49 -6.56 3.32
N ASN A 86 9.66 -6.88 4.32
CA ASN A 86 9.58 -6.12 5.57
C ASN A 86 10.91 -6.12 6.33
N ASN A 87 11.65 -7.24 6.36
CA ASN A 87 12.95 -7.30 7.04
C ASN A 87 14.01 -6.42 6.35
N ILE A 88 13.94 -6.28 5.02
CA ILE A 88 14.90 -5.51 4.23
C ILE A 88 14.56 -4.02 4.20
N ILE A 89 13.28 -3.69 4.11
CA ILE A 89 12.77 -2.31 4.23
C ILE A 89 12.96 -1.82 5.68
N SER A 90 12.54 -2.64 6.64
CA SER A 90 12.66 -2.40 8.08
C SER A 90 12.12 -1.01 8.43
N GLY A 91 12.87 -0.25 9.22
CA GLY A 91 12.51 1.10 9.64
C GLY A 91 12.97 2.23 8.72
N SER A 92 13.42 1.91 7.50
CA SER A 92 14.05 2.89 6.59
C SER A 92 13.03 3.85 5.98
N ALA A 93 13.46 5.08 5.67
CA ALA A 93 12.67 6.00 4.88
C ALA A 93 12.36 5.43 3.48
N PRO A 94 11.20 5.74 2.87
CA PRO A 94 10.88 5.37 1.49
C PRO A 94 11.93 5.71 0.46
N SER A 95 12.48 6.92 0.48
CA SER A 95 13.58 7.30 -0.43
C SER A 95 14.82 6.40 -0.26
N ALA A 96 15.05 5.90 0.95
CA ALA A 96 16.20 5.07 1.27
C ALA A 96 16.01 3.62 0.80
N TYR A 97 14.83 3.01 1.04
CA TYR A 97 14.58 1.66 0.54
C TYR A 97 14.22 1.61 -0.95
N ARG A 98 13.79 2.72 -1.56
CA ARG A 98 13.63 2.87 -3.03
C ARG A 98 14.90 2.48 -3.80
N LYS A 99 16.07 2.80 -3.24
CA LYS A 99 17.40 2.48 -3.80
C LYS A 99 17.72 0.98 -3.79
N LYS A 100 16.97 0.19 -3.02
CA LYS A 100 17.09 -1.27 -2.95
C LYS A 100 16.15 -1.99 -3.93
N LEU A 101 15.22 -1.25 -4.54
CA LEU A 101 14.29 -1.80 -5.54
C LEU A 101 14.97 -1.82 -6.92
N SER A 102 14.35 -2.47 -7.89
CA SER A 102 14.76 -2.38 -9.28
C SER A 102 14.73 -0.92 -9.79
N GLU A 103 15.43 -0.67 -10.90
CA GLU A 103 15.39 0.64 -11.56
C GLU A 103 13.97 0.89 -12.12
N ASP A 104 13.45 -0.06 -12.90
CA ASP A 104 12.07 -0.08 -13.37
C ASP A 104 11.14 -0.67 -12.30
N ILE A 105 10.22 0.16 -11.81
CA ILE A 105 9.21 -0.20 -10.80
C ILE A 105 7.80 0.20 -11.25
N GLN A 106 7.58 0.52 -12.53
CA GLN A 106 6.27 1.01 -12.97
C GLN A 106 5.15 0.02 -12.64
N GLU A 107 5.35 -1.27 -12.92
CA GLU A 107 4.37 -2.31 -12.59
C GLU A 107 4.14 -2.45 -11.08
N LEU A 108 5.18 -2.25 -10.26
CA LEU A 108 5.10 -2.29 -8.81
C LEU A 108 4.25 -1.13 -8.28
N GLU A 109 4.50 0.07 -8.78
CA GLU A 109 3.83 1.30 -8.38
C GLU A 109 2.34 1.24 -8.74
N GLU A 110 2.02 0.84 -9.96
CA GLU A 110 0.65 0.64 -10.41
C GLU A 110 -0.09 -0.43 -9.60
N ALA A 111 0.55 -1.57 -9.33
CA ALA A 111 -0.08 -2.68 -8.62
C ALA A 111 -0.37 -2.35 -7.15
N ASN A 112 0.50 -1.59 -6.49
CA ASN A 112 0.40 -1.29 -5.06
C ASN A 112 -0.17 0.11 -4.74
N PHE A 113 -0.60 0.84 -5.77
CA PHE A 113 -1.09 2.23 -5.67
C PHE A 113 -0.06 3.17 -5.05
N LEU A 114 1.18 3.14 -5.56
CA LEU A 114 2.26 3.99 -5.06
C LEU A 114 2.35 5.25 -5.95
N PRO A 115 1.92 6.44 -5.48
CA PRO A 115 2.18 7.68 -6.19
C PRO A 115 3.67 8.04 -6.15
N PRO A 116 4.18 8.93 -7.03
CA PRO A 116 5.57 9.40 -6.96
C PRO A 116 5.97 9.96 -5.59
N SER A 117 5.02 10.60 -4.90
CA SER A 117 5.20 11.12 -3.53
C SER A 117 5.51 10.07 -2.48
N THR A 118 5.32 8.77 -2.78
CA THR A 118 5.78 7.65 -1.95
C THR A 118 7.26 7.80 -1.61
N TRP A 119 8.07 8.28 -2.56
CA TRP A 119 9.53 8.28 -2.48
C TRP A 119 10.13 9.62 -2.02
N GLU A 120 9.28 10.61 -1.73
CA GLU A 120 9.70 11.98 -1.38
C GLU A 120 9.86 12.19 0.14
N ASP A 121 9.69 11.13 0.95
CA ASP A 121 9.76 11.16 2.42
C ASP A 121 8.78 12.14 3.08
N ASN A 122 7.75 12.59 2.34
CA ASN A 122 6.66 13.43 2.83
C ASN A 122 5.41 12.57 3.06
N PHE A 123 5.19 12.17 4.32
CA PHE A 123 4.09 11.28 4.69
C PHE A 123 2.71 11.83 4.36
N GLU A 124 2.45 13.11 4.64
CA GLU A 124 1.12 13.71 4.42
C GLU A 124 0.78 13.74 2.94
N LYS A 125 1.71 14.24 2.12
CA LYS A 125 1.56 14.27 0.67
C LYS A 125 1.37 12.87 0.09
N PHE A 126 2.16 11.89 0.54
CA PHE A 126 2.03 10.49 0.14
C PHE A 126 0.63 9.94 0.48
N ALA A 127 0.17 10.12 1.72
CA ALA A 127 -1.09 9.55 2.17
C ALA A 127 -2.27 10.16 1.39
N GLU A 128 -2.25 11.47 1.15
CA GLU A 128 -3.24 12.19 0.35
C GLU A 128 -3.27 11.71 -1.10
N ASP A 129 -2.11 11.67 -1.77
CA ASP A 129 -2.01 11.24 -3.17
C ASP A 129 -2.44 9.77 -3.33
N ARG A 130 -2.02 8.89 -2.42
CA ARG A 130 -2.40 7.47 -2.44
C ARG A 130 -3.89 7.27 -2.18
N SER A 131 -4.49 8.08 -1.30
CA SER A 131 -5.93 8.07 -1.05
C SER A 131 -6.75 8.39 -2.31
N VAL A 132 -6.25 9.29 -3.17
CA VAL A 132 -6.88 9.57 -4.47
C VAL A 132 -6.90 8.33 -5.36
N LEU A 133 -5.76 7.64 -5.50
CA LEU A 133 -5.65 6.42 -6.32
C LEU A 133 -6.57 5.31 -5.81
N LEU A 134 -6.58 5.08 -4.49
CA LEU A 134 -7.44 4.09 -3.84
C LEU A 134 -8.92 4.40 -4.02
N THR A 135 -9.31 5.69 -3.91
CA THR A 135 -10.68 6.14 -4.12
C THR A 135 -11.13 5.93 -5.56
N ALA A 136 -10.28 6.28 -6.53
CA ALA A 136 -10.57 6.07 -7.94
C ALA A 136 -10.80 4.59 -8.25
N TYR A 137 -9.95 3.71 -7.71
CA TYR A 137 -10.08 2.27 -7.91
C TYR A 137 -11.31 1.69 -7.20
N ALA A 138 -11.61 2.13 -5.98
CA ALA A 138 -12.84 1.73 -5.28
C ALA A 138 -14.09 2.07 -6.10
N ALA A 139 -14.16 3.28 -6.65
CA ALA A 139 -15.27 3.71 -7.50
C ALA A 139 -15.41 2.86 -8.77
N GLN A 140 -14.28 2.47 -9.39
CA GLN A 140 -14.28 1.57 -10.55
C GLN A 140 -14.87 0.19 -10.19
N LEU A 141 -14.50 -0.38 -9.05
CA LEU A 141 -15.03 -1.67 -8.60
C LEU A 141 -16.54 -1.60 -8.31
N LEU A 142 -17.02 -0.51 -7.72
CA LEU A 142 -18.44 -0.31 -7.43
C LEU A 142 -19.29 -0.14 -8.70
N ASN A 143 -18.72 0.40 -9.78
CA ASN A 143 -19.43 0.63 -11.04
C ASN A 143 -19.37 -0.56 -12.03
N GLY A 144 -19.27 -1.80 -11.51
CA GLY A 144 -19.30 -3.01 -12.32
C GLY A 144 -17.94 -3.51 -12.81
N GLY A 145 -16.83 -2.94 -12.30
CA GLY A 145 -15.47 -3.49 -12.33
C GLY A 145 -15.06 -4.14 -13.66
N ALA A 146 -14.67 -3.35 -14.66
CA ALA A 146 -13.97 -3.91 -15.81
C ALA A 146 -12.53 -4.26 -15.40
N VAL A 147 -12.24 -5.55 -15.25
CA VAL A 147 -10.85 -6.02 -15.13
C VAL A 147 -10.16 -5.71 -16.46
N SER A 148 -9.25 -4.73 -16.46
CA SER A 148 -8.36 -4.56 -17.61
C SER A 148 -7.58 -5.86 -17.77
N LYS A 149 -7.92 -6.64 -18.81
CA LYS A 149 -7.13 -7.80 -19.22
C LYS A 149 -5.78 -7.26 -19.68
N ARG A 150 -4.82 -7.10 -18.76
CA ARG A 150 -3.44 -6.78 -19.14
C ARG A 150 -2.97 -7.93 -20.03
N LYS A 151 -2.56 -7.59 -21.26
CA LYS A 151 -1.99 -8.53 -22.22
C LYS A 151 -0.83 -9.24 -21.54
N THR A 152 -0.95 -10.56 -21.37
CA THR A 152 0.22 -11.41 -21.19
C THR A 152 1.01 -11.33 -22.49
N SER A 153 2.09 -10.55 -22.48
CA SER A 153 3.18 -10.70 -23.44
C SER A 153 3.86 -12.04 -23.23
#